data_AF-A0AAD5YXZ6-F1
#
_entry.id   AF-A0AAD5YXZ6-F1
#
_cell.length_a   1.000
_cell.length_b   1.000
_cell.length_c   1.000
_cell.angle_alpha   90.00
_cell.angle_beta   90.00
_cell.angle_gamma   90.00
#
_symmetry.space_group_name_H-M   'P 1'
#
loop_
_entity.id
_entity.type
_entity.pdbx_description
1 polymer ?
#
loop_
_entity_poly.entity_id
_entity_poly.type
_entity_poly.pdbx_seq_one_letter_code
_entity_poly.pdbx_strand_id
1 'polypeptide(L)'
;MEKRELAYTFLRSALSFLRKDAFLCKESRRDLRFGFAINGSSLFRYPASDPVLDPMWRQGVACFAFGAFHVTGLYGPGIWVSDPYGLTGKVQAVNPAWGVDGFDPFVPGGIASHHIAAAFVVAGTMWYGSATTPIELFGPTRYQWDQGYFQQEIYRRVSAGLAENLSFSEAWSKIPEKLAFYDYIGNNPAKGGLFRAGSMDNGDGIAVGWLGHPRFER
;
A
#
# COMPACT_ATOMS: atom_id res chain seq x y z
N MET A 1 -21.28 -1.11 -29.53
CA MET A 1 -20.31 -0.01 -29.68
C MET A 1 -20.06 0.75 -28.36
N GLU A 2 -20.93 0.61 -27.36
CA GLU A 2 -20.92 1.45 -26.13
C GLU A 2 -20.10 0.89 -24.94
N LYS A 3 -20.04 -0.45 -24.77
CA LYS A 3 -19.32 -1.08 -23.64
C LYS A 3 -17.78 -0.99 -23.71
N ARG A 4 -17.23 -0.82 -24.92
CA ARG A 4 -15.78 -0.65 -25.13
C ARG A 4 -15.33 0.75 -24.74
N GLU A 5 -16.13 1.78 -25.01
CA GLU A 5 -15.80 3.18 -24.71
C GLU A 5 -15.77 3.47 -23.21
N LEU A 6 -16.67 2.86 -22.41
CA LEU A 6 -16.64 3.01 -20.95
C LEU A 6 -15.38 2.39 -20.32
N ALA A 7 -14.99 1.19 -20.78
CA ALA A 7 -13.76 0.54 -20.36
C ALA A 7 -12.53 1.35 -20.80
N TYR A 8 -12.53 1.88 -22.03
CA TYR A 8 -11.48 2.77 -22.52
C TYR A 8 -11.41 4.09 -21.74
N THR A 9 -12.53 4.62 -21.29
CA THR A 9 -12.58 5.87 -20.52
C THR A 9 -12.05 5.66 -19.10
N PHE A 10 -12.45 4.57 -18.43
CA PHE A 10 -11.91 4.19 -17.12
C PHE A 10 -10.41 3.87 -17.18
N LEU A 11 -9.99 3.11 -18.19
CA LEU A 11 -8.58 2.79 -18.42
C LEU A 11 -7.77 4.05 -18.78
N ARG A 12 -8.33 5.00 -19.55
CA ARG A 12 -7.71 6.29 -19.85
C ARG A 12 -7.61 7.18 -18.62
N SER A 13 -8.60 7.19 -17.74
CA SER A 13 -8.52 7.93 -16.47
C SER A 13 -7.45 7.35 -15.55
N ALA A 14 -7.41 6.02 -15.40
CA ALA A 14 -6.36 5.32 -14.64
C ALA A 14 -4.96 5.50 -15.25
N LEU A 15 -4.84 5.39 -16.58
CA LEU A 15 -3.58 5.64 -17.30
C LEU A 15 -3.19 7.12 -17.27
N SER A 16 -4.13 8.07 -17.26
CA SER A 16 -3.80 9.50 -17.16
C SER A 16 -3.25 9.90 -15.79
N PHE A 17 -3.65 9.16 -14.74
CA PHE A 17 -3.07 9.26 -13.40
C PHE A 17 -1.64 8.70 -13.40
N LEU A 18 -1.38 7.60 -14.11
CA LEU A 18 -0.05 6.98 -14.24
C LEU A 18 0.90 7.68 -15.23
N ARG A 19 0.38 8.33 -16.29
CA ARG A 19 1.17 8.93 -17.38
C ARG A 19 1.80 10.27 -17.00
N LYS A 20 1.39 10.87 -15.88
CA LYS A 20 2.00 12.12 -15.39
C LYS A 20 3.42 11.93 -14.83
N ASP A 21 3.84 10.68 -14.52
CA ASP A 21 5.07 10.43 -13.75
C ASP A 21 6.11 9.49 -14.39
N ALA A 22 5.94 9.05 -15.65
CA ALA A 22 6.85 8.07 -16.26
C ALA A 22 7.61 8.64 -17.47
N PHE A 23 8.87 9.03 -17.26
CA PHE A 23 9.86 9.31 -18.31
C PHE A 23 10.95 8.22 -18.30
N LEU A 24 11.30 7.72 -19.49
CA LEU A 24 12.20 6.57 -19.73
C LEU A 24 13.68 6.87 -19.43
N CYS A 25 14.40 5.90 -18.85
CA CYS A 25 15.85 5.77 -19.00
C CYS A 25 16.29 4.28 -18.98
N LYS A 26 17.33 3.97 -19.74
CA LYS A 26 17.81 2.64 -20.18
C LYS A 26 19.13 2.30 -19.47
N GLU A 27 19.42 1.00 -19.24
CA GLU A 27 20.72 0.30 -19.48
C GLU A 27 21.14 -0.76 -18.39
N SER A 28 21.61 -1.91 -18.93
CA SER A 28 22.71 -2.82 -18.51
C SER A 28 22.52 -4.01 -17.55
N ARG A 29 23.08 -5.15 -18.00
CA ARG A 29 22.94 -6.55 -17.56
C ARG A 29 23.96 -6.97 -16.49
N ARG A 30 23.51 -7.79 -15.51
CA ARG A 30 24.03 -9.13 -15.13
C ARG A 30 23.50 -9.54 -13.74
N ASP A 31 22.56 -10.49 -13.70
CA ASP A 31 22.48 -11.62 -12.74
C ASP A 31 21.10 -12.33 -12.82
N LEU A 32 21.15 -13.65 -13.01
CA LEU A 32 20.00 -14.54 -13.16
C LEU A 32 19.44 -14.94 -11.79
N ARG A 33 18.25 -14.44 -11.41
CA ARG A 33 17.34 -15.07 -10.43
C ARG A 33 15.88 -14.81 -10.81
N PHE A 34 15.05 -15.84 -10.67
CA PHE A 34 13.67 -15.92 -11.16
C PHE A 34 12.82 -14.69 -10.75
N GLY A 35 12.36 -13.93 -11.77
CA GLY A 35 11.45 -12.81 -11.63
C GLY A 35 10.66 -12.61 -12.93
N PHE A 36 9.36 -12.31 -12.82
CA PHE A 36 8.54 -11.92 -13.97
C PHE A 36 9.04 -10.56 -14.48
N ALA A 37 9.75 -10.56 -15.61
CA ALA A 37 10.38 -9.38 -16.19
C ALA A 37 9.49 -8.75 -17.26
N ILE A 38 9.02 -7.52 -17.02
CA ILE A 38 8.56 -6.60 -18.07
C ILE A 38 9.63 -5.52 -18.22
N ASN A 39 10.39 -5.60 -19.31
CA ASN A 39 11.41 -4.62 -19.75
C ASN A 39 12.50 -4.23 -18.73
N GLY A 40 13.32 -5.21 -18.33
CA GLY A 40 14.77 -5.03 -18.15
C GLY A 40 15.25 -4.02 -17.10
N SER A 41 14.36 -3.53 -16.24
CA SER A 41 14.70 -2.75 -15.06
C SER A 41 14.12 -3.51 -13.87
N SER A 42 15.00 -3.95 -12.98
CA SER A 42 14.69 -4.39 -11.62
C SER A 42 14.19 -3.18 -10.83
N LEU A 43 13.09 -2.58 -11.27
CA LEU A 43 12.25 -1.72 -10.46
C LEU A 43 11.58 -2.62 -9.43
N PHE A 44 11.59 -2.18 -8.17
CA PHE A 44 11.14 -2.91 -7.00
C PHE A 44 12.14 -3.92 -6.39
N ARG A 45 13.39 -3.50 -6.16
CA ARG A 45 14.10 -3.94 -4.95
C ARG A 45 13.69 -3.03 -3.79
N TYR A 46 12.42 -3.10 -3.39
CA TYR A 46 12.01 -2.60 -2.08
C TYR A 46 12.42 -3.68 -1.08
N PRO A 47 13.38 -3.41 -0.18
CA PRO A 47 13.59 -4.32 0.94
C PRO A 47 12.30 -4.36 1.77
N ALA A 48 12.04 -5.50 2.40
CA ALA A 48 10.87 -5.80 3.23
C ALA A 48 10.76 -4.95 4.52
N SER A 49 11.33 -3.76 4.53
CA SER A 49 11.54 -2.87 5.67
C SER A 49 10.97 -1.46 5.46
N ASP A 50 10.16 -1.25 4.42
CA ASP A 50 9.21 -0.11 4.35
C ASP A 50 7.82 -0.64 4.72
N PRO A 51 7.40 -0.48 5.99
CA PRO A 51 6.26 -1.22 6.55
C PRO A 51 4.89 -0.75 6.03
N VAL A 52 4.78 0.42 5.39
CA VAL A 52 3.48 0.94 4.90
C VAL A 52 3.38 0.88 3.39
N LEU A 53 4.41 1.33 2.68
CA LEU A 53 4.33 1.45 1.22
C LEU A 53 4.59 0.11 0.54
N ASP A 54 5.51 -0.72 1.04
CA ASP A 54 5.83 -2.01 0.40
C ASP A 54 4.62 -2.96 0.34
N PRO A 55 3.87 -3.26 1.42
CA PRO A 55 2.73 -4.19 1.32
C PRO A 55 1.56 -3.59 0.53
N MET A 56 1.27 -2.29 0.68
CA MET A 56 0.20 -1.61 -0.07
C MET A 56 0.47 -1.65 -1.58
N TRP A 57 1.68 -1.27 -2.00
CA TRP A 57 2.08 -1.30 -3.40
C TRP A 57 2.24 -2.73 -3.89
N ARG A 58 2.90 -3.62 -3.15
CA ARG A 58 3.24 -4.95 -3.62
C ARG A 58 2.02 -5.86 -3.75
N GLN A 59 1.10 -5.89 -2.77
CA GLN A 59 -0.12 -6.68 -2.91
C GLN A 59 -1.15 -6.00 -3.82
N GLY A 60 -1.37 -4.69 -3.65
CA GLY A 60 -2.35 -3.94 -4.45
C GLY A 60 -1.99 -3.90 -5.94
N VAL A 61 -0.75 -3.54 -6.27
CA VAL A 61 -0.28 -3.51 -7.68
C VAL A 61 -0.20 -4.91 -8.25
N ALA A 62 0.25 -5.92 -7.50
CA ALA A 62 0.27 -7.29 -8.04
C ALA A 62 -1.15 -7.79 -8.34
N CYS A 63 -2.11 -7.57 -7.45
CA CYS A 63 -3.51 -7.94 -7.66
C CYS A 63 -4.10 -7.21 -8.86
N PHE A 64 -3.93 -5.88 -8.91
CA PHE A 64 -4.37 -5.07 -10.03
C PHE A 64 -3.71 -5.51 -11.34
N ALA A 65 -2.40 -5.71 -11.36
CA ALA A 65 -1.63 -6.07 -12.55
C ALA A 65 -2.02 -7.46 -13.06
N PHE A 66 -2.27 -8.41 -12.16
CA PHE A 66 -2.78 -9.72 -12.55
C PHE A 66 -4.14 -9.58 -13.25
N GLY A 67 -5.09 -8.86 -12.67
CA GLY A 67 -6.41 -8.64 -13.29
C GLY A 67 -6.33 -7.84 -14.60
N ALA A 68 -5.68 -6.68 -14.57
CA ALA A 68 -5.68 -5.69 -15.65
C ALA A 68 -4.77 -6.03 -16.83
N PHE A 69 -3.71 -6.81 -16.62
CA PHE A 69 -2.73 -7.14 -17.66
C PHE A 69 -2.66 -8.63 -17.99
N HIS A 70 -2.58 -9.49 -16.97
CA HIS A 70 -2.42 -10.93 -17.19
C HIS A 70 -3.72 -11.58 -17.64
N VAL A 71 -4.80 -11.43 -16.88
CA VAL A 71 -6.10 -12.09 -17.13
C VAL A 71 -6.80 -11.51 -18.37
N THR A 72 -6.76 -10.20 -18.54
CA THR A 72 -7.33 -9.52 -19.72
C THR A 72 -6.58 -9.80 -21.01
N GLY A 73 -5.37 -10.35 -20.93
CA GLY A 73 -4.49 -10.53 -22.08
C GLY A 73 -3.92 -9.24 -22.66
N LEU A 74 -4.04 -8.09 -21.97
CA LEU A 74 -3.51 -6.81 -22.46
C LEU A 74 -1.97 -6.81 -22.55
N TYR A 75 -1.31 -7.41 -21.56
CA TYR A 75 0.15 -7.61 -21.54
C TYR A 75 0.52 -9.00 -20.96
N GLY A 76 -0.37 -9.98 -21.13
CA GLY A 76 -0.18 -11.35 -20.68
C GLY A 76 -0.94 -12.35 -21.55
N PRO A 77 -0.85 -13.65 -21.24
CA PRO A 77 -1.43 -14.69 -22.08
C PRO A 77 -2.95 -14.84 -21.91
N GLY A 78 -3.57 -14.22 -20.89
CA GLY A 78 -4.93 -14.54 -20.47
C GLY A 78 -4.94 -15.74 -19.52
N ILE A 79 -6.10 -16.40 -19.38
CA ILE A 79 -6.29 -17.57 -18.52
C ILE A 79 -6.92 -18.72 -19.29
N TRP A 80 -6.89 -19.92 -18.71
CA TRP A 80 -7.60 -21.07 -19.27
C TRP A 80 -9.12 -20.89 -19.18
N VAL A 81 -9.82 -21.13 -20.28
CA VAL A 81 -11.29 -21.13 -20.36
C VAL A 81 -11.71 -22.25 -21.29
N SER A 82 -12.87 -22.86 -21.03
CA SER A 82 -13.43 -23.96 -21.81
C SER A 82 -14.92 -23.76 -22.08
N ASP A 83 -15.46 -24.50 -23.04
CA ASP A 83 -16.90 -24.69 -23.15
C ASP A 83 -17.47 -25.45 -21.94
N PRO A 84 -18.80 -25.40 -21.68
CA PRO A 84 -19.44 -26.04 -20.54
C PRO A 84 -19.24 -27.56 -20.45
N TYR A 85 -18.89 -28.22 -21.55
CA TYR A 85 -18.69 -29.67 -21.61
C TYR A 85 -17.20 -30.05 -21.54
N GLY A 86 -16.28 -29.08 -21.44
CA GLY A 86 -14.86 -29.36 -21.23
C GLY A 86 -14.11 -29.86 -22.47
N LEU A 87 -14.62 -29.64 -23.68
CA LEU A 87 -14.11 -30.25 -24.92
C LEU A 87 -13.14 -29.37 -25.72
N THR A 88 -13.21 -28.05 -25.53
CA THR A 88 -12.53 -27.03 -26.36
C THR A 88 -11.74 -26.03 -25.51
N GLY A 89 -11.21 -26.50 -24.38
CA GLY A 89 -10.41 -25.70 -23.46
C GLY A 89 -9.13 -25.15 -24.09
N LYS A 90 -8.86 -23.87 -23.86
CA LYS A 90 -7.64 -23.18 -24.29
C LYS A 90 -7.36 -21.95 -23.42
N VAL A 91 -6.13 -21.47 -23.48
CA VAL A 91 -5.77 -20.16 -22.92
C VAL A 91 -6.34 -19.06 -23.81
N GLN A 92 -7.05 -18.09 -23.21
CA GLN A 92 -7.60 -16.94 -23.91
C GLN A 92 -7.68 -15.70 -23.03
N ALA A 93 -7.65 -14.53 -23.66
CA ALA A 93 -7.92 -13.25 -23.03
C ALA A 93 -9.38 -13.16 -22.55
N VAL A 94 -9.58 -12.61 -21.35
CA VAL A 94 -10.91 -12.50 -20.72
C VAL A 94 -11.28 -11.04 -20.50
N ASN A 95 -12.39 -10.61 -21.09
CA ASN A 95 -12.92 -9.27 -20.81
C ASN A 95 -13.56 -9.23 -19.42
N PRO A 96 -13.35 -8.15 -18.63
CA PRO A 96 -13.95 -8.03 -17.32
C PRO A 96 -15.47 -7.85 -17.41
N ALA A 97 -16.20 -8.54 -16.52
CA ALA A 97 -17.64 -8.39 -16.33
C ALA A 97 -17.90 -7.50 -15.11
N TRP A 98 -18.60 -6.39 -15.31
CA TRP A 98 -18.91 -5.41 -14.27
C TRP A 98 -20.38 -5.45 -13.82
N GLY A 99 -21.21 -6.27 -14.46
CA GLY A 99 -22.60 -6.48 -14.09
C GLY A 99 -22.76 -7.57 -13.03
N VAL A 100 -24.00 -7.97 -12.79
CA VAL A 100 -24.33 -9.07 -11.87
C VAL A 100 -23.76 -10.42 -12.32
N ASP A 101 -23.51 -10.57 -13.62
CA ASP A 101 -22.85 -11.72 -14.23
C ASP A 101 -21.40 -11.90 -13.75
N GLY A 102 -20.75 -10.84 -13.26
CA GLY A 102 -19.41 -10.93 -12.67
C GLY A 102 -19.36 -11.69 -11.34
N PHE A 103 -20.50 -11.95 -10.71
CA PHE A 103 -20.61 -12.76 -9.48
C PHE A 103 -21.00 -14.22 -9.76
N ASP A 104 -21.29 -14.57 -11.01
CA ASP A 104 -21.52 -15.95 -11.41
C ASP A 104 -20.18 -16.71 -11.41
N PRO A 105 -20.03 -17.79 -10.62
CA PRO A 105 -18.79 -18.55 -10.55
C PRO A 105 -18.38 -19.22 -11.88
N PHE A 106 -19.28 -19.29 -12.87
CA PHE A 106 -19.01 -19.86 -14.20
C PHE A 106 -18.71 -18.81 -15.27
N VAL A 107 -18.74 -17.51 -14.93
CA VAL A 107 -18.39 -16.42 -15.85
C VAL A 107 -16.97 -15.93 -15.56
N PRO A 108 -15.97 -16.23 -16.43
CA PRO A 108 -14.57 -15.89 -16.16
C PRO A 108 -14.32 -14.38 -16.10
N GLY A 109 -15.19 -13.58 -16.70
CA GLY A 109 -15.13 -12.11 -16.63
C GLY A 109 -15.16 -11.56 -15.21
N GLY A 110 -15.76 -12.29 -14.26
CA GLY A 110 -15.75 -11.96 -12.83
C GLY A 110 -14.36 -12.00 -12.20
N ILE A 111 -13.47 -12.86 -12.69
CA ILE A 111 -12.10 -12.99 -12.18
C ILE A 111 -11.31 -11.70 -12.45
N ALA A 112 -11.39 -11.17 -13.67
CA ALA A 112 -10.69 -9.95 -14.06
C ALA A 112 -11.22 -8.74 -13.29
N SER A 113 -12.55 -8.57 -13.20
CA SER A 113 -13.15 -7.44 -12.48
C SER A 113 -12.90 -7.52 -10.97
N HIS A 114 -12.94 -8.71 -10.37
CA HIS A 114 -12.58 -8.93 -8.97
C HIS A 114 -11.16 -8.46 -8.67
N HIS A 115 -10.15 -8.91 -9.43
CA HIS A 115 -8.75 -8.53 -9.17
C HIS A 115 -8.51 -7.02 -9.34
N ILE A 116 -9.15 -6.41 -10.34
CA ILE A 116 -9.05 -4.97 -10.57
C ILE A 116 -9.70 -4.21 -9.40
N ALA A 117 -10.91 -4.58 -8.97
CA ALA A 117 -11.64 -3.89 -7.91
C ALA A 117 -11.04 -4.14 -6.52
N ALA A 118 -10.69 -5.39 -6.21
CA ALA A 118 -10.13 -5.79 -4.92
C ALA A 118 -8.81 -5.06 -4.62
N ALA A 119 -8.00 -4.77 -5.64
CA ALA A 119 -6.79 -3.99 -5.47
C ALA A 119 -7.05 -2.59 -4.86
N PHE A 120 -8.10 -1.90 -5.31
CA PHE A 120 -8.46 -0.58 -4.75
C PHE A 120 -8.97 -0.69 -3.31
N VAL A 121 -9.73 -1.76 -3.01
CA VAL A 121 -10.20 -2.01 -1.64
C VAL A 121 -9.02 -2.24 -0.70
N VAL A 122 -8.09 -3.13 -1.08
CA VAL A 122 -6.91 -3.44 -0.26
C VAL A 122 -6.03 -2.21 -0.08
N ALA A 123 -5.77 -1.45 -1.16
CA ALA A 123 -5.01 -0.21 -1.07
C ALA A 123 -5.67 0.82 -0.13
N GLY A 124 -7.00 0.97 -0.23
CA GLY A 124 -7.77 1.80 0.69
C GLY A 124 -7.63 1.34 2.15
N THR A 125 -7.83 0.05 2.42
CA THR A 125 -7.76 -0.48 3.79
C THR A 125 -6.37 -0.33 4.43
N MET A 126 -5.30 -0.40 3.63
CA MET A 126 -3.94 -0.17 4.12
C MET A 126 -3.67 1.32 4.39
N TRP A 127 -4.15 2.20 3.51
CA TRP A 127 -3.93 3.65 3.66
C TRP A 127 -4.74 4.27 4.82
N TYR A 128 -5.99 3.87 4.98
CA TYR A 128 -6.88 4.39 6.02
C TYR A 128 -6.76 3.64 7.35
N GLY A 129 -6.24 2.41 7.32
CA GLY A 129 -6.22 1.52 8.48
C GLY A 129 -7.52 0.74 8.65
N SER A 130 -7.39 -0.52 9.07
CA SER A 130 -8.49 -1.44 9.35
C SER A 130 -8.06 -2.49 10.36
N ALA A 131 -8.99 -3.37 10.77
CA ALA A 131 -8.67 -4.47 11.67
C ALA A 131 -7.61 -5.44 11.11
N THR A 132 -7.42 -5.50 9.79
CA THR A 132 -6.45 -6.38 9.12
C THR A 132 -5.10 -5.72 8.86
N THR A 133 -4.96 -4.42 9.18
CA THR A 133 -3.72 -3.65 8.96
C THR A 133 -3.29 -2.98 10.27
N PRO A 134 -2.90 -3.76 11.29
CA PRO A 134 -2.55 -3.23 12.60
C PRO A 134 -1.25 -2.42 12.56
N ILE A 135 -1.23 -1.31 13.30
CA ILE A 135 -0.11 -0.35 13.34
C ILE A 135 1.19 -0.94 13.91
N GLU A 136 1.10 -2.06 14.63
CA GLU A 136 2.30 -2.73 15.15
C GLU A 136 3.05 -3.53 14.07
N LEU A 137 2.35 -3.92 13.00
CA LEU A 137 2.94 -4.65 11.89
C LEU A 137 3.28 -3.72 10.72
N PHE A 138 2.42 -2.74 10.48
CA PHE A 138 2.54 -1.87 9.30
C PHE A 138 2.95 -0.44 9.65
N GLY A 139 2.96 -0.03 10.92
CA GLY A 139 3.21 1.37 11.31
C GLY A 139 1.93 2.21 11.36
N PRO A 140 2.02 3.45 11.89
CA PRO A 140 0.87 4.34 12.04
C PRO A 140 0.40 4.92 10.71
N THR A 141 -0.83 5.42 10.67
CA THR A 141 -1.37 6.11 9.49
C THR A 141 -1.08 7.61 9.55
N ARG A 142 -1.08 8.28 8.39
CA ARG A 142 -0.97 9.76 8.34
C ARG A 142 -2.08 10.47 9.12
N TYR A 143 -3.26 9.86 9.20
CA TYR A 143 -4.43 10.45 9.83
C TYR A 143 -4.25 10.55 11.35
N GLN A 144 -3.54 9.59 11.96
CA GLN A 144 -3.19 9.65 13.38
C GLN A 144 -2.28 10.83 13.69
N TRP A 145 -1.33 11.15 12.81
CA TRP A 145 -0.51 12.36 12.92
C TRP A 145 -1.33 13.64 12.71
N ASP A 146 -2.10 13.71 11.62
CA ASP A 146 -2.88 14.90 11.24
C ASP A 146 -3.90 15.31 12.33
N GLN A 147 -4.41 14.34 13.10
CA GLN A 147 -5.36 14.55 14.19
C GLN A 147 -4.71 14.65 15.58
N GLY A 148 -3.39 14.48 15.69
CA GLY A 148 -2.69 14.43 16.97
C GLY A 148 -3.17 13.28 17.88
N TYR A 149 -3.49 12.13 17.30
CA TYR A 149 -4.09 10.98 18.00
C TYR A 149 -3.23 10.50 19.18
N PHE A 150 -1.94 10.26 18.95
CA PHE A 150 -1.02 9.80 19.99
C PHE A 150 -0.67 10.94 20.97
N GLN A 151 -0.44 12.14 20.45
CA GLN A 151 -0.26 13.35 21.24
C GLN A 151 -1.38 13.53 22.30
N GLN A 152 -2.65 13.40 21.90
CA GLN A 152 -3.79 13.54 22.81
C GLN A 152 -3.77 12.48 23.93
N GLU A 153 -3.47 11.22 23.61
CA GLU A 153 -3.36 10.15 24.60
C GLU A 153 -2.19 10.37 25.57
N ILE A 154 -1.05 10.86 25.07
CA ILE A 154 0.10 11.23 25.89
C ILE A 154 -0.31 12.33 26.87
N TYR A 155 -0.91 13.43 26.40
CA TYR A 155 -1.37 14.51 27.28
C TYR A 155 -2.41 14.04 28.28
N ARG A 156 -3.35 13.16 27.89
CA ARG A 156 -4.33 12.59 28.81
C ARG A 156 -3.65 11.83 29.96
N ARG A 157 -2.64 11.02 29.67
CA ARG A 157 -1.87 10.27 30.69
C ARG A 157 -1.08 11.20 31.60
N VAL A 158 -0.41 12.20 31.03
CA VAL A 158 0.34 13.20 31.81
C VAL A 158 -0.60 13.98 32.73
N SER A 159 -1.72 14.47 32.21
CA SER A 159 -2.73 15.18 33.00
C SER A 159 -3.32 14.34 34.13
N ALA A 160 -3.56 13.04 33.90
CA ALA A 160 -4.00 12.13 34.95
C ALA A 160 -2.93 11.98 36.04
N GLY A 161 -1.65 11.82 35.66
CA GLY A 161 -0.55 11.76 36.61
C GLY A 161 -0.40 13.04 37.45
N LEU A 162 -0.56 14.21 36.82
CA LEU A 162 -0.55 15.49 37.53
C LEU A 162 -1.73 15.63 38.51
N ALA A 163 -2.92 15.11 38.15
CA ALA A 163 -4.07 15.08 39.04
C ALA A 163 -3.88 14.15 40.25
N GLU A 164 -3.02 13.14 40.11
CA GLU A 164 -2.57 12.26 41.21
C GLU A 164 -1.41 12.86 42.04
N ASN A 165 -1.12 14.17 41.87
CA ASN A 165 -0.04 14.90 42.53
C ASN A 165 1.38 14.42 42.19
N LEU A 166 1.58 13.78 41.03
CA LEU A 166 2.92 13.54 40.53
C LEU A 166 3.56 14.86 40.07
N SER A 167 4.87 14.99 40.24
CA SER A 167 5.60 16.07 39.61
C SER A 167 5.58 15.94 38.08
N PHE A 168 5.83 17.04 37.37
CA PHE A 168 5.88 17.05 35.90
C PHE A 168 6.88 16.01 35.36
N SER A 169 8.08 15.93 35.95
CA SER A 169 9.11 14.97 35.56
C SER A 169 8.66 13.52 35.75
N GLU A 170 8.00 13.21 36.87
CA GLU A 170 7.47 11.87 37.15
C GLU A 170 6.29 11.50 36.24
N ALA A 171 5.43 12.46 35.89
CA ALA A 171 4.32 12.22 34.98
C ALA A 171 4.84 11.87 33.57
N TRP A 172 5.86 12.59 33.08
CA TRP A 172 6.47 12.31 31.78
C TRP A 172 7.35 11.06 31.77
N SER A 173 8.04 10.72 32.86
CA SER A 173 8.83 9.49 32.94
C SER A 173 7.98 8.22 32.92
N LYS A 174 6.68 8.32 33.23
CA LYS A 174 5.72 7.22 33.11
C LYS A 174 5.19 7.00 31.69
N ILE A 175 5.50 7.87 30.74
CA ILE A 175 5.07 7.69 29.34
C ILE A 175 5.91 6.60 28.67
N PRO A 176 5.30 5.55 28.10
CA PRO A 176 6.06 4.51 27.40
C PRO A 176 6.78 5.06 26.17
N GLU A 177 8.05 4.71 25.98
CA GLU A 177 8.83 5.15 24.82
C GLU A 177 8.19 4.74 23.49
N LYS A 178 7.58 3.56 23.40
CA LYS A 178 6.83 3.11 22.20
C LYS A 178 5.70 4.08 21.85
N LEU A 179 4.98 4.60 22.85
CA LEU A 179 3.89 5.56 22.64
C LEU A 179 4.45 6.91 22.17
N ALA A 180 5.52 7.39 22.80
CA ALA A 180 6.21 8.62 22.36
C ALA A 180 6.75 8.48 20.93
N PHE A 181 7.26 7.30 20.56
CA PHE A 181 7.76 7.03 19.22
C PHE A 181 6.65 7.02 18.17
N TYR A 182 5.43 6.60 18.48
CA TYR A 182 4.30 6.77 17.56
C TYR A 182 3.94 8.23 17.29
N ASP A 183 4.23 9.15 18.23
CA ASP A 183 4.02 10.59 18.09
C ASP A 183 5.20 11.33 17.44
N TYR A 184 5.96 10.64 16.58
CA TYR A 184 7.09 11.19 15.84
C TYR A 184 6.80 11.22 14.32
N ILE A 185 7.01 12.37 13.70
CA ILE A 185 6.67 12.59 12.28
C ILE A 185 7.46 11.69 11.31
N GLY A 186 8.65 11.21 11.68
CA GLY A 186 9.41 10.28 10.84
C GLY A 186 8.68 8.95 10.63
N ASN A 187 7.79 8.57 11.55
CA ASN A 187 6.94 7.38 11.44
C ASN A 187 5.67 7.60 10.61
N ASN A 188 5.41 8.81 10.13
CA ASN A 188 4.26 9.09 9.26
C ASN A 188 4.55 8.62 7.82
N PRO A 189 3.75 7.71 7.25
CA PRO A 189 4.00 7.17 5.91
C PRO A 189 3.87 8.19 4.77
N ALA A 190 3.29 9.36 5.03
CA ALA A 190 3.19 10.44 4.06
C ALA A 190 4.47 11.32 3.95
N LYS A 191 5.59 10.87 4.53
CA LYS A 191 6.88 11.60 4.55
C LYS A 191 7.98 10.96 3.70
N GLY A 192 7.65 9.90 2.96
CA GLY A 192 8.53 9.27 1.99
C GLY A 192 8.79 10.13 0.74
N GLY A 193 9.50 9.56 -0.23
CA GLY A 193 9.72 10.15 -1.54
C GLY A 193 9.84 9.08 -2.61
N LEU A 194 9.36 9.34 -3.83
CA LEU A 194 9.23 8.34 -4.89
C LEU A 194 10.53 7.56 -5.18
N PHE A 195 11.67 8.23 -5.08
CA PHE A 195 13.00 7.64 -5.34
C PHE A 195 13.83 7.43 -4.08
N ARG A 196 13.24 7.60 -2.89
CA ARG A 196 13.89 7.25 -1.62
C ARG A 196 13.64 5.77 -1.35
N ALA A 197 14.54 4.93 -1.84
CA ALA A 197 14.48 3.48 -1.62
C ALA A 197 15.22 3.07 -0.34
N GLY A 198 14.75 2.01 0.32
CA GLY A 198 15.36 1.45 1.53
C GLY A 198 14.42 1.40 2.72
N SER A 199 14.93 0.94 3.87
CA SER A 199 14.21 1.01 5.14
C SER A 199 14.08 2.44 5.64
N MET A 200 13.16 2.67 6.58
CA MET A 200 13.10 3.92 7.35
C MET A 200 14.42 4.18 8.08
N ASP A 201 15.06 3.14 8.62
CA ASP A 201 16.36 3.24 9.31
C ASP A 201 17.48 3.84 8.44
N ASN A 202 17.42 3.68 7.11
CA ASN A 202 18.39 4.28 6.19
C ASN A 202 18.17 5.80 6.01
N GLY A 203 17.00 6.30 6.40
CA GLY A 203 16.62 7.71 6.32
C GLY A 203 17.10 8.49 7.55
N ASP A 204 16.42 8.30 8.68
CA ASP A 204 16.66 9.03 9.92
C ASP A 204 17.48 8.26 10.97
N GLY A 205 17.83 7.01 10.68
CA GLY A 205 18.68 6.18 11.53
C GLY A 205 17.90 5.20 12.42
N ILE A 206 18.63 4.46 13.24
CA ILE A 206 18.04 3.53 14.20
C ILE A 206 17.73 4.29 15.49
N ALA A 207 16.47 4.24 15.94
CA ALA A 207 16.07 4.85 17.21
C ALA A 207 16.80 4.16 18.38
N VAL A 208 17.48 4.97 19.22
CA VAL A 208 18.27 4.47 20.37
C VAL A 208 17.54 4.63 21.69
N GLY A 209 16.83 5.76 21.87
CA GLY A 209 16.11 6.05 23.11
C GLY A 209 15.43 7.42 23.07
N TRP A 210 14.50 7.65 23.98
CA TRP A 210 13.76 8.90 24.08
C TRP A 210 14.48 9.89 24.99
N LEU A 211 14.66 11.14 24.52
CA LEU A 211 15.34 12.20 25.29
C LEU A 211 14.41 12.97 26.23
N GLY A 212 13.16 12.54 26.38
CA GLY A 212 12.15 13.21 27.18
C GLY A 212 11.36 14.28 26.41
N HIS A 213 10.40 14.90 27.11
CA HIS A 213 9.55 15.94 26.55
C HIS A 213 10.17 17.33 26.75
N PRO A 214 10.45 18.10 25.68
CA PRO A 214 10.99 19.44 25.82
C PRO A 214 9.93 20.41 26.33
N ARG A 215 10.29 21.26 27.30
CA ARG A 215 9.47 22.37 27.76
C ARG A 215 10.18 23.68 27.42
N PHE A 216 9.49 24.54 26.67
CA PHE A 216 9.99 25.85 26.30
C PHE A 216 9.36 26.91 27.20
N GLU A 217 10.19 27.70 27.87
CA GLU A 217 9.79 28.82 28.73
C GLU A 217 10.27 30.13 28.09
N ARG A 218 9.56 31.23 28.33
CA ARG A 218 9.90 32.55 27.77
C ARG A 218 10.87 33.30 28.67
#